data_AF-A0A1Q7XC07-F1
#
_entry.id   AF-A0A1Q7XC07-F1
#
_cell.length_a   1.000
_cell.length_b   1.000
_cell.length_c   1.000
_cell.angle_alpha   90.00
_cell.angle_beta   90.00
_cell.angle_gamma   90.00
#
_symmetry.space_group_name_H-M   'P 1'
#
loop_
_entity.id
_entity.type
_entity.pdbx_description
1 polymer ?
#
loop_
_entity_poly.entity_id
_entity_poly.type
_entity_poly.pdbx_seq_one_letter_code
_entity_poly.pdbx_strand_id
1 'polypeptide(L)'
;MVSNEYSESRWEFIDKIQDWFNQKNYFWLIVSILTFSSILILQVIFNFAAQTNPKVREEVDFLLVPLLVLFTFSAFWRGLVQTFLCLAGALTTYAGMFLFYTRDFASQIATPFIANRLGYGIKSTVAVSPDQFAEKYFIIGIFALSFCLAMAIKPNFFKPKDSDDLLPYPVWKYRKNFKMMEGPKAVRLIPLTSLLTFAEQNLVARFKLITVIIGGKKYLVSPYDWIPEGSTVVRDKESGSVLGIP
;
A
#
# COMPACT_ATOMS: atom_id res chain seq x y z
N MET A 1 -9.68 15.50 32.22
CA MET A 1 -8.42 14.74 32.39
C MET A 1 -8.54 13.27 32.02
N VAL A 2 -9.71 12.62 32.09
CA VAL A 2 -9.91 11.20 31.75
C VAL A 2 -9.82 10.87 30.23
N SER A 3 -10.00 11.85 29.33
CA SER A 3 -9.97 11.61 27.88
C SER A 3 -8.57 11.36 27.31
N ASN A 4 -7.51 11.89 27.94
CA ASN A 4 -6.15 11.78 27.42
C ASN A 4 -5.57 10.38 27.66
N GLU A 5 -5.81 9.80 28.84
CA GLU A 5 -5.32 8.48 29.24
C GLU A 5 -5.91 7.35 28.35
N TYR A 6 -7.18 7.49 27.98
CA TYR A 6 -7.85 6.57 27.05
C TYR A 6 -7.36 6.73 25.61
N SER A 7 -6.90 7.93 25.24
CA SER A 7 -6.33 8.16 23.92
C SER A 7 -4.90 7.62 23.81
N GLU A 8 -4.06 7.84 24.83
CA GLU A 8 -2.67 7.34 24.87
C GLU A 8 -2.62 5.81 24.85
N SER A 9 -3.47 5.15 25.65
CA SER A 9 -3.56 3.68 25.66
C SER A 9 -4.01 3.08 24.32
N ARG A 10 -4.83 3.79 23.54
CA ARG A 10 -5.23 3.37 22.19
C ARG A 10 -4.08 3.48 21.19
N TRP A 11 -3.30 4.55 21.25
CA TRP A 11 -2.16 4.74 20.35
C TRP A 11 -1.06 3.70 20.62
N GLU A 12 -0.75 3.44 21.89
CA GLU A 12 0.20 2.39 22.27
C GLU A 12 -0.22 0.99 21.80
N PHE A 13 -1.52 0.69 21.83
CA PHE A 13 -2.05 -0.57 21.33
C PHE A 13 -1.91 -0.70 19.81
N ILE A 14 -2.20 0.37 19.07
CA ILE A 14 -2.06 0.42 17.61
C ILE A 14 -0.59 0.23 17.21
N ASP A 15 0.34 0.89 17.91
CA ASP A 15 1.78 0.77 17.66
C ASP A 15 2.26 -0.68 17.88
N LYS A 16 1.84 -1.32 18.98
CA LYS A 16 2.17 -2.74 19.24
C LYS A 16 1.66 -3.68 18.14
N ILE A 17 0.45 -3.44 17.63
CA ILE A 17 -0.09 -4.24 16.52
C ILE A 17 0.73 -4.01 15.25
N GLN A 18 1.01 -2.74 14.92
CA GLN A 18 1.75 -2.39 13.72
C GLN A 18 3.17 -2.96 13.74
N ASP A 19 3.84 -2.91 14.89
CA ASP A 19 5.15 -3.52 15.09
C ASP A 19 5.12 -5.04 14.89
N TRP A 20 4.07 -5.72 15.38
CA TRP A 20 3.90 -7.15 15.18
C TRP A 20 3.75 -7.51 13.69
N PHE A 21 2.98 -6.73 12.93
CA PHE A 21 2.84 -6.91 11.48
C PHE A 21 4.16 -6.64 10.74
N ASN A 22 4.89 -5.60 11.14
CA ASN A 22 6.19 -5.26 10.56
C ASN A 22 7.25 -6.34 10.82
N GLN A 23 7.31 -6.90 12.02
CA GLN A 23 8.22 -8.01 12.35
C GLN A 23 7.95 -9.25 11.47
N LYS A 24 6.68 -9.48 11.11
CA LYS A 24 6.25 -10.60 10.27
C LYS A 24 5.98 -10.21 8.82
N ASN A 25 6.54 -9.10 8.33
CA ASN A 25 6.21 -8.56 7.01
C ASN A 25 6.45 -9.58 5.88
N TYR A 26 7.51 -10.39 5.97
CA TYR A 26 7.80 -11.44 4.98
C TYR A 26 6.72 -12.54 4.93
N PHE A 27 6.23 -12.98 6.09
CA PHE A 27 5.13 -13.95 6.18
C PHE A 27 3.86 -13.40 5.51
N TRP A 28 3.49 -12.16 5.85
CA TRP A 28 2.32 -11.52 5.24
C TRP A 28 2.47 -11.33 3.75
N LEU A 29 3.70 -11.11 3.26
CA LEU A 29 3.98 -10.94 1.83
C LEU A 29 3.75 -12.26 1.09
N ILE A 30 4.21 -13.37 1.64
CA ILE A 30 3.95 -14.70 1.10
C ILE A 30 2.44 -14.97 1.05
N VAL A 31 1.72 -14.66 2.12
CA VAL A 31 0.25 -14.80 2.17
C VAL A 31 -0.42 -13.96 1.08
N SER A 32 0.02 -12.71 0.87
CA SER A 32 -0.49 -11.86 -0.22
C SER A 32 -0.25 -12.46 -1.61
N ILE A 33 0.95 -13.00 -1.86
CA ILE A 33 1.29 -13.63 -3.15
C ILE A 33 0.44 -14.89 -3.36
N LEU A 34 0.33 -15.74 -2.35
CA LEU A 34 -0.45 -16.98 -2.42
C LEU A 34 -1.93 -16.67 -2.68
N THR A 35 -2.52 -15.77 -1.90
CA THR A 35 -3.94 -15.38 -2.06
C THR A 35 -4.22 -14.72 -3.41
N PHE A 36 -3.36 -13.83 -3.88
CA PHE A 36 -3.47 -13.24 -5.21
C PHE A 36 -3.42 -14.29 -6.32
N SER A 37 -2.46 -15.23 -6.22
CA SER A 37 -2.34 -16.32 -7.19
C SER A 37 -3.55 -17.24 -7.15
N SER A 38 -4.08 -17.54 -5.97
CA SER A 38 -5.33 -18.29 -5.79
C SER A 38 -6.52 -17.60 -6.44
N ILE A 39 -6.67 -16.28 -6.31
CA ILE A 39 -7.76 -15.52 -6.96
C ILE A 39 -7.70 -15.65 -8.48
N LEU A 40 -6.51 -15.55 -9.08
CA LEU A 40 -6.33 -15.71 -10.53
C LEU A 40 -6.66 -17.12 -11.01
N ILE A 41 -6.16 -18.14 -10.31
CA ILE A 41 -6.44 -19.55 -10.62
C ILE A 41 -7.95 -19.80 -10.49
N LEU A 42 -8.57 -19.26 -9.45
CA LEU A 42 -9.99 -19.41 -9.17
C LEU A 42 -10.86 -18.82 -10.29
N GLN A 43 -10.50 -17.63 -10.79
CA GLN A 43 -11.20 -17.02 -11.92
C GLN A 43 -11.12 -17.90 -13.18
N VAL A 44 -9.96 -18.48 -13.47
CA VAL A 44 -9.80 -19.37 -14.63
C VAL A 44 -10.65 -20.62 -14.48
N ILE A 45 -10.53 -21.32 -13.34
CA ILE A 45 -11.27 -22.55 -13.06
C ILE A 45 -12.78 -22.32 -13.12
N PHE A 46 -13.29 -21.26 -12.47
CA PHE A 46 -14.72 -20.99 -12.48
C PHE A 46 -15.24 -20.52 -13.82
N ASN A 47 -14.45 -19.80 -14.62
CA ASN A 47 -14.88 -19.47 -15.98
C ASN A 47 -15.10 -20.74 -16.81
N PHE A 48 -14.21 -21.74 -16.71
CA PHE A 48 -14.42 -23.05 -17.35
C PHE A 48 -15.59 -23.84 -16.74
N ALA A 49 -15.70 -23.89 -15.40
CA ALA A 49 -16.78 -24.60 -14.72
C ALA A 49 -18.17 -23.98 -14.97
N ALA A 50 -18.25 -22.65 -15.09
CA ALA A 50 -19.49 -21.93 -15.36
C ALA A 50 -19.99 -22.10 -16.80
N GLN A 51 -19.14 -22.56 -17.72
CA GLN A 51 -19.55 -22.98 -19.07
C GLN A 51 -20.17 -24.38 -19.06
N THR A 52 -19.72 -25.27 -18.17
CA THR A 52 -20.21 -26.66 -18.09
C THR A 52 -21.42 -26.81 -17.18
N ASN A 53 -21.47 -26.07 -16.06
CA ASN A 53 -22.60 -26.09 -15.14
C ASN A 53 -22.88 -24.69 -14.56
N PRO A 54 -24.00 -24.04 -14.90
CA PRO A 54 -24.31 -22.70 -14.43
C PRO A 54 -24.62 -22.64 -12.92
N LYS A 55 -24.92 -23.75 -12.25
CA LYS A 55 -25.19 -23.79 -10.80
C LYS A 55 -23.95 -23.53 -9.94
N VAL A 56 -22.75 -23.77 -10.49
CA VAL A 56 -21.47 -23.54 -9.80
C VAL A 56 -21.26 -22.05 -9.48
N ARG A 57 -22.01 -21.16 -10.15
CA ARG A 57 -21.93 -19.70 -10.00
C ARG A 57 -22.36 -19.20 -8.62
N GLU A 58 -23.30 -19.87 -7.97
CA GLU A 58 -23.80 -19.48 -6.65
C GLU A 58 -22.81 -19.83 -5.52
N GLU A 59 -21.94 -20.81 -5.74
CA GLU A 59 -20.95 -21.27 -4.74
C GLU A 59 -19.63 -20.49 -4.80
N VAL A 60 -19.43 -19.64 -5.83
CA VAL A 60 -18.19 -18.87 -6.00
C VAL A 60 -17.99 -17.88 -4.86
N ASP A 61 -19.05 -17.22 -4.41
CA ASP A 61 -18.99 -16.18 -3.37
C ASP A 61 -18.46 -16.73 -2.05
N PHE A 62 -18.81 -17.98 -1.71
CA PHE A 62 -18.34 -18.64 -0.49
C PHE A 62 -16.82 -18.77 -0.44
N LEU A 63 -16.17 -18.93 -1.59
CA LEU A 63 -14.72 -19.11 -1.66
C LEU A 63 -13.98 -17.80 -2.00
N LEU A 64 -14.60 -16.93 -2.80
CA LEU A 64 -14.02 -15.66 -3.23
C LEU A 64 -13.94 -14.63 -2.09
N VAL A 65 -15.01 -14.48 -1.31
CA VAL A 65 -15.06 -13.46 -0.24
C VAL A 65 -13.97 -13.69 0.82
N PRO A 66 -13.77 -14.92 1.36
CA PRO A 66 -12.70 -15.16 2.32
C PRO A 66 -11.30 -14.91 1.75
N LEU A 67 -11.06 -15.24 0.48
CA LEU A 67 -9.78 -15.00 -0.19
C LEU A 67 -9.48 -13.51 -0.33
N LEU A 68 -10.46 -12.70 -0.72
CA LEU A 68 -10.31 -11.25 -0.82
C LEU A 68 -10.13 -10.60 0.54
N VAL A 69 -10.84 -11.07 1.57
CA VAL A 69 -10.67 -10.60 2.95
C VAL A 69 -9.26 -10.94 3.45
N LEU A 70 -8.78 -12.16 3.18
CA LEU A 70 -7.44 -12.58 3.58
C LEU A 70 -6.35 -11.77 2.86
N PHE A 71 -6.51 -11.53 1.55
CA PHE A 71 -5.62 -10.65 0.80
C PHE A 71 -5.61 -9.23 1.42
N THR A 72 -6.80 -8.68 1.68
CA THR A 72 -6.96 -7.34 2.24
C THR A 72 -6.31 -7.21 3.60
N PHE A 73 -6.56 -8.16 4.49
CA PHE A 73 -5.97 -8.20 5.82
C PHE A 73 -4.43 -8.31 5.77
N SER A 74 -3.90 -9.07 4.80
CA SER A 74 -2.44 -9.23 4.64
C SER A 74 -1.73 -7.95 4.17
N ALA A 75 -2.42 -7.11 3.40
CA ALA A 75 -1.86 -5.89 2.82
C ALA A 75 -2.21 -4.61 3.60
N PHE A 76 -3.25 -4.65 4.45
CA PHE A 76 -3.82 -3.49 5.14
C PHE A 76 -2.81 -2.77 6.05
N TRP A 77 -1.83 -3.47 6.60
CA TRP A 77 -0.93 -2.89 7.61
C TRP A 77 0.32 -2.21 7.02
N ARG A 78 0.44 -2.16 5.69
CA ARG A 78 1.66 -1.71 5.00
C ARG A 78 1.70 -0.22 4.65
N GLY A 79 0.57 0.48 4.79
CA GLY A 79 0.47 1.92 4.54
C GLY A 79 -0.88 2.35 3.98
N LEU A 80 -1.13 3.66 3.99
CA LEU A 80 -2.41 4.25 3.56
C LEU A 80 -2.67 4.09 2.05
N VAL A 81 -1.61 4.13 1.23
CA VAL A 81 -1.76 3.96 -0.22
C VAL A 81 -2.04 2.49 -0.55
N GLN A 82 -1.36 1.56 0.11
CA GLN A 82 -1.54 0.13 -0.06
C GLN A 82 -2.93 -0.31 0.42
N THR A 83 -3.40 0.19 1.56
CA THR A 83 -4.78 -0.06 2.05
C THR A 83 -5.82 0.40 1.04
N PHE A 84 -5.71 1.63 0.54
CA PHE A 84 -6.63 2.15 -0.46
C PHE A 84 -6.65 1.31 -1.73
N LEU A 85 -5.49 1.01 -2.30
CA LEU A 85 -5.36 0.17 -3.49
C LEU A 85 -5.91 -1.23 -3.27
N CYS A 86 -5.69 -1.78 -2.08
CA CYS A 86 -6.15 -3.12 -1.74
C CYS A 86 -7.68 -3.18 -1.57
N LEU A 87 -8.28 -2.22 -0.86
CA LEU A 87 -9.73 -2.13 -0.70
C LEU A 87 -10.43 -1.86 -2.03
N ALA A 88 -9.94 -0.87 -2.79
CA ALA A 88 -10.49 -0.54 -4.10
C ALA A 88 -10.34 -1.72 -5.08
N GLY A 89 -9.17 -2.37 -5.08
CA GLY A 89 -8.88 -3.55 -5.88
C GLY A 89 -9.76 -4.74 -5.51
N ALA A 90 -9.95 -5.02 -4.22
CA ALA A 90 -10.79 -6.11 -3.75
C ALA A 90 -12.26 -5.90 -4.13
N LEU A 91 -12.77 -4.67 -3.93
CA LEU A 91 -14.16 -4.32 -4.26
C LEU A 91 -14.42 -4.43 -5.77
N THR A 92 -13.52 -3.90 -6.60
CA THR A 92 -13.66 -3.95 -8.07
C THR A 92 -13.45 -5.35 -8.64
N THR A 93 -12.55 -6.14 -8.06
CA THR A 93 -12.37 -7.57 -8.41
C THR A 93 -13.61 -8.37 -8.07
N TYR A 94 -14.17 -8.19 -6.86
CA TYR A 94 -15.44 -8.81 -6.47
C TYR A 94 -16.58 -8.41 -7.41
N ALA A 95 -16.74 -7.12 -7.68
CA ALA A 95 -17.77 -6.63 -8.59
C ALA A 95 -17.63 -7.22 -10.00
N GLY A 96 -16.40 -7.27 -10.55
CA GLY A 96 -16.13 -7.87 -11.85
C GLY A 96 -16.48 -9.36 -11.89
N MET A 97 -16.02 -10.14 -10.90
CA MET A 97 -16.33 -11.57 -10.80
C MET A 97 -17.82 -11.81 -10.59
N PHE A 98 -18.47 -11.08 -9.68
CA PHE A 98 -19.90 -11.17 -9.43
C PHE A 98 -20.73 -10.91 -10.71
N LEU A 99 -20.37 -9.90 -11.49
CA LEU A 99 -21.06 -9.56 -12.74
C LEU A 99 -20.85 -10.62 -13.84
N PHE A 100 -19.68 -11.30 -13.88
CA PHE A 100 -19.48 -12.45 -14.77
C PHE A 100 -20.44 -13.59 -14.45
N TYR A 101 -20.74 -13.81 -13.17
CA TYR A 101 -21.56 -14.93 -12.72
C TYR A 101 -23.07 -14.61 -12.77
N THR A 102 -23.47 -13.36 -12.50
CA THR A 102 -24.87 -12.90 -12.51
C THR A 102 -25.28 -12.24 -13.83
N ARG A 103 -25.18 -12.98 -14.95
CA ARG A 103 -25.50 -12.47 -16.31
C ARG A 103 -26.87 -11.80 -16.43
N ASP A 104 -27.90 -12.34 -15.78
CA ASP A 104 -29.25 -11.76 -15.82
C ASP A 104 -29.31 -10.40 -15.11
N PHE A 105 -28.62 -10.24 -13.99
CA PHE A 105 -28.54 -8.98 -13.25
C PHE A 105 -27.68 -7.94 -13.97
N ALA A 106 -26.57 -8.39 -14.56
CA ALA A 106 -25.69 -7.54 -15.36
C ALA A 106 -26.39 -7.03 -16.64
N SER A 107 -27.31 -7.81 -17.23
CA SER A 107 -28.14 -7.36 -18.36
C SER A 107 -29.12 -6.23 -18.00
N GLN A 108 -29.58 -6.19 -16.75
CA GLN A 108 -30.46 -5.13 -16.25
C GLN A 108 -29.69 -3.84 -15.94
N ILE A 109 -28.47 -3.95 -15.40
CA ILE A 109 -27.59 -2.79 -15.13
C ILE A 109 -27.02 -2.21 -16.43
N ALA A 110 -26.64 -3.07 -17.38
CA ALA A 110 -25.99 -2.66 -18.63
C ALA A 110 -26.95 -2.17 -19.71
N THR A 111 -28.27 -2.11 -19.46
CA THR A 111 -29.22 -1.44 -20.36
C THR A 111 -29.43 0.00 -19.89
N PRO A 112 -28.75 1.00 -20.47
CA PRO A 112 -28.96 2.38 -20.08
C PRO A 112 -30.31 2.81 -20.65
N PHE A 113 -31.30 2.99 -19.80
CA PHE A 113 -32.46 3.80 -20.13
C PHE A 113 -32.03 5.26 -20.01
N ILE A 114 -32.00 5.97 -21.14
CA ILE A 114 -31.77 7.41 -21.15
C ILE A 114 -33.14 8.07 -21.06
N ALA A 115 -33.38 8.87 -20.02
CA ALA A 115 -34.58 9.67 -19.93
C ALA A 115 -34.55 10.74 -21.03
N ASN A 116 -35.54 10.74 -21.91
CA ASN A 116 -35.80 11.88 -22.78
C ASN A 116 -36.17 13.12 -21.91
N ARG A 117 -36.12 14.33 -22.47
CA ARG A 117 -36.68 15.58 -21.88
C ARG A 117 -38.11 15.43 -21.35
N LEU A 118 -38.85 14.43 -21.82
CA LEU A 118 -40.22 14.09 -21.40
C LEU A 118 -40.30 13.00 -20.29
N GLY A 119 -39.17 12.54 -19.74
CA GLY A 119 -39.12 11.52 -18.69
C GLY A 119 -39.33 10.08 -19.15
N TYR A 120 -39.62 9.84 -20.44
CA TYR A 120 -39.70 8.49 -20.99
C TYR A 120 -38.30 7.89 -21.19
N GLY A 121 -38.06 6.71 -20.61
CA GLY A 121 -36.81 5.96 -20.76
C GLY A 121 -36.71 5.32 -22.14
N ILE A 122 -35.87 5.89 -23.01
CA ILE A 122 -35.56 5.29 -24.31
C ILE A 122 -34.38 4.35 -24.09
N LYS A 123 -34.50 3.10 -24.57
CA LYS A 123 -33.41 2.12 -24.51
C LYS A 123 -32.25 2.66 -25.36
N SER A 124 -31.10 2.91 -24.74
CA SER A 124 -29.91 3.40 -25.44
C SER A 124 -29.52 2.45 -26.58
N THR A 125 -29.14 3.02 -27.73
CA THR A 125 -28.62 2.28 -28.88
C THR A 125 -27.21 1.73 -28.64
N VAL A 126 -26.51 2.25 -27.62
CA VAL A 126 -25.22 1.73 -27.18
C VAL A 126 -25.47 0.60 -26.19
N ALA A 127 -25.65 -0.61 -26.71
CA ALA A 127 -25.69 -1.82 -25.91
C ALA A 127 -24.26 -2.17 -25.49
N VAL A 128 -23.84 -1.75 -24.30
CA VAL A 128 -22.62 -2.28 -23.68
C VAL A 128 -22.92 -3.70 -23.26
N SER A 129 -22.15 -4.67 -23.75
CA SER A 129 -22.39 -6.06 -23.32
C SER A 129 -22.06 -6.20 -21.83
N PRO A 130 -22.90 -6.89 -21.05
CA PRO A 130 -22.64 -7.13 -19.63
C PRO A 130 -21.26 -7.76 -19.38
N ASP A 131 -20.84 -8.63 -20.29
CA ASP A 131 -19.53 -9.29 -20.27
C ASP A 131 -18.38 -8.27 -20.39
N GLN A 132 -18.48 -7.26 -21.27
CA GLN A 132 -17.48 -6.19 -21.38
C GLN A 132 -17.42 -5.30 -20.13
N PHE A 133 -18.55 -5.10 -19.46
CA PHE A 133 -18.61 -4.34 -18.22
C PHE A 133 -17.94 -5.13 -17.09
N ALA A 134 -18.29 -6.40 -16.92
CA ALA A 134 -17.67 -7.30 -15.94
C ALA A 134 -16.15 -7.42 -16.14
N GLU A 135 -15.70 -7.55 -17.38
CA GLU A 135 -14.29 -7.65 -17.75
C GLU A 135 -13.50 -6.39 -17.34
N LYS A 136 -14.04 -5.19 -17.58
CA LYS A 136 -13.40 -3.93 -17.18
C LYS A 136 -13.22 -3.81 -15.67
N TYR A 137 -14.26 -4.12 -14.89
CA TYR A 137 -14.16 -4.09 -13.42
C TYR A 137 -13.15 -5.09 -12.90
N PHE A 138 -13.14 -6.31 -13.47
CA PHE A 138 -12.18 -7.33 -13.11
C PHE A 138 -10.74 -6.92 -13.42
N ILE A 139 -10.47 -6.40 -14.63
CA ILE A 139 -9.13 -5.96 -15.03
C ILE A 139 -8.63 -4.81 -14.15
N ILE A 140 -9.49 -3.82 -13.88
CA ILE A 140 -9.15 -2.69 -12.99
C ILE A 140 -8.83 -3.21 -11.58
N GLY A 141 -9.61 -4.17 -11.08
CA GLY A 141 -9.39 -4.78 -9.77
C GLY A 141 -8.07 -5.54 -9.70
N ILE A 142 -7.81 -6.43 -10.65
CA ILE A 142 -6.54 -7.17 -10.72
C ILE A 142 -5.36 -6.22 -10.88
N PHE A 143 -5.48 -5.16 -11.67
CA PHE A 143 -4.44 -4.15 -11.82
C PHE A 143 -4.13 -3.45 -10.49
N ALA A 144 -5.15 -3.01 -9.75
CA ALA A 144 -4.97 -2.38 -8.44
C ALA A 144 -4.34 -3.33 -7.41
N LEU A 145 -4.78 -4.60 -7.37
CA LEU A 145 -4.20 -5.62 -6.49
C LEU A 145 -2.74 -5.94 -6.86
N SER A 146 -2.43 -6.02 -8.16
CA SER A 146 -1.08 -6.25 -8.67
C SER A 146 -0.15 -5.09 -8.33
N PHE A 147 -0.65 -3.86 -8.44
CA PHE A 147 0.09 -2.66 -8.08
C PHE A 147 0.34 -2.57 -6.58
N CYS A 148 -0.67 -2.93 -5.77
CA CYS A 148 -0.51 -3.09 -4.31
C CYS A 148 0.58 -4.12 -3.98
N LEU A 149 0.57 -5.27 -4.65
CA LEU A 149 1.57 -6.32 -4.46
C LEU A 149 2.97 -5.88 -4.89
N ALA A 150 3.09 -5.14 -6.00
CA ALA A 150 4.35 -4.58 -6.47
C ALA A 150 4.97 -3.61 -5.46
N MET A 151 4.17 -2.69 -4.90
CA MET A 151 4.62 -1.81 -3.82
C MET A 151 5.02 -2.57 -2.56
N ALA A 152 4.32 -3.66 -2.25
CA ALA A 152 4.62 -4.52 -1.12
C ALA A 152 5.96 -5.27 -1.27
N ILE A 153 6.28 -5.75 -2.48
CA ILE A 153 7.54 -6.46 -2.75
C ILE A 153 8.72 -5.50 -2.76
N LYS A 154 8.54 -4.32 -3.36
CA LYS A 154 9.62 -3.35 -3.49
C LYS A 154 9.06 -1.93 -3.38
N PRO A 155 9.01 -1.37 -2.16
CA PRO A 155 8.49 -0.01 -1.94
C PRO A 155 9.30 1.08 -2.66
N ASN A 156 10.54 0.76 -3.06
CA ASN A 156 11.43 1.67 -3.80
C ASN A 156 11.21 1.67 -5.34
N PHE A 157 10.15 1.08 -5.88
CA PHE A 157 9.93 1.04 -7.34
C PHE A 157 9.84 2.45 -7.97
N PHE A 158 9.37 3.44 -7.19
CA PHE A 158 9.22 4.83 -7.62
C PHE A 158 10.39 5.74 -7.20
N LYS A 159 11.43 5.21 -6.54
CA LYS A 159 12.57 6.05 -6.16
C LYS A 159 13.43 6.36 -7.38
N PRO A 160 13.62 7.63 -7.78
CA PRO A 160 14.57 7.99 -8.81
C PRO A 160 15.98 7.60 -8.38
N LYS A 161 16.68 6.88 -9.26
CA LYS A 161 18.07 6.41 -9.09
C LYS A 161 18.97 7.60 -8.70
N ASP A 162 19.82 7.40 -7.68
CA ASP A 162 20.68 8.43 -7.11
C ASP A 162 21.57 9.12 -8.15
N SER A 163 21.33 10.41 -8.39
CA SER A 163 22.27 11.34 -9.00
C SER A 163 23.11 11.96 -7.88
N ASP A 164 24.28 11.37 -7.61
CA ASP A 164 25.18 11.74 -6.50
C ASP A 164 25.90 13.11 -6.70
N ASP A 165 25.74 13.80 -7.84
CA ASP A 165 26.64 14.91 -8.23
C ASP A 165 26.18 16.35 -7.88
N LEU A 166 25.03 16.55 -7.22
CA LEU A 166 24.48 17.91 -7.00
C LEU A 166 23.91 18.14 -5.60
N LEU A 167 24.40 17.40 -4.61
CA LEU A 167 23.88 17.45 -3.25
C LEU A 167 24.66 18.46 -2.38
N PRO A 168 23.97 19.33 -1.60
CA PRO A 168 24.60 20.39 -0.80
C PRO A 168 25.39 19.88 0.41
N TYR A 169 25.20 18.62 0.82
CA TYR A 169 25.93 17.98 1.91
C TYR A 169 26.32 16.55 1.52
N PRO A 170 27.39 16.00 2.11
CA PRO A 170 27.78 14.62 1.87
C PRO A 170 26.69 13.63 2.30
N VAL A 171 26.43 12.62 1.46
CA VAL A 171 25.49 11.55 1.79
C VAL A 171 26.11 10.59 2.78
N TRP A 172 25.44 10.39 3.91
CA TRP A 172 25.78 9.37 4.88
C TRP A 172 25.49 7.99 4.30
N LYS A 173 26.54 7.20 4.15
CA LYS A 173 26.43 5.78 3.76
C LYS A 173 27.10 4.98 4.87
N TYR A 174 26.30 4.31 5.71
CA TYR A 174 26.80 3.48 6.83
C TYR A 174 27.97 2.58 6.42
N ARG A 175 27.87 1.91 5.27
CA ARG A 175 28.91 1.01 4.74
C ARG A 175 30.23 1.70 4.36
N LYS A 176 30.21 2.98 3.97
CA LYS A 176 31.41 3.73 3.58
C LYS A 176 32.05 4.45 4.76
N ASN A 177 31.24 4.89 5.74
CA ASN A 177 31.68 5.70 6.87
C ASN A 177 31.97 4.88 8.14
N PHE A 178 31.94 3.54 8.04
CA PHE A 178 32.22 2.61 9.14
C PHE A 178 33.61 2.84 9.78
N LYS A 179 34.60 3.28 9.00
CA LYS A 179 35.95 3.60 9.50
C LYS A 179 36.00 4.79 10.46
N MET A 180 35.00 5.68 10.47
CA MET A 180 34.88 6.73 11.51
C MET A 180 34.36 6.19 12.85
N MET A 181 33.94 4.92 12.92
CA MET A 181 33.28 4.30 14.07
C MET A 181 34.14 3.23 14.79
N GLU A 182 35.26 2.81 14.21
CA GLU A 182 36.22 1.91 14.86
C GLU A 182 37.24 2.73 15.67
N GLY A 183 37.09 2.71 16.99
CA GLY A 183 37.98 3.37 17.94
C GLY A 183 37.41 3.36 19.36
N PRO A 184 38.13 3.88 20.37
CA PRO A 184 37.73 3.88 21.79
C PRO A 184 36.47 4.72 22.11
N LYS A 185 35.81 5.28 21.09
CA LYS A 185 34.52 5.99 21.12
C LYS A 185 33.53 5.31 20.17
N ALA A 186 33.38 3.99 20.26
CA ALA A 186 32.37 3.27 19.49
C ALA A 186 30.98 3.78 19.90
N VAL A 187 30.32 4.51 19.00
CA VAL A 187 28.99 5.08 19.24
C VAL A 187 27.95 4.07 18.76
N ARG A 188 26.97 3.77 19.61
CA ARG A 188 25.85 2.88 19.26
C ARG A 188 25.09 3.45 18.07
N LEU A 189 24.62 2.59 17.18
CA LEU A 189 23.77 2.98 16.07
C LEU A 189 22.30 2.88 16.46
N ILE A 190 21.54 3.90 16.12
CA ILE A 190 20.09 3.95 16.26
C ILE A 190 19.46 4.18 14.88
N PRO A 191 18.25 3.67 14.62
CA PRO A 191 17.56 3.95 13.37
C PRO A 191 17.15 5.43 13.33
N LEU A 192 17.28 6.09 12.17
CA LEU A 192 16.95 7.52 12.06
C LEU A 192 15.49 7.82 12.43
N THR A 193 14.59 6.87 12.20
CA THR A 193 13.18 6.95 12.60
C THR A 193 13.00 7.20 14.11
N SER A 194 13.91 6.73 14.96
CA SER A 194 13.85 6.97 16.41
C SER A 194 14.04 8.44 16.81
N LEU A 195 14.61 9.28 15.93
CA LEU A 195 14.77 10.71 16.15
C LEU A 195 13.61 11.56 15.60
N LEU A 196 12.69 10.92 14.89
CA LEU A 196 11.54 11.56 14.26
C LEU A 196 10.31 11.40 15.13
N THR A 197 9.50 12.45 15.21
CA THR A 197 8.17 12.38 15.81
C THR A 197 7.23 11.55 14.93
N PHE A 198 6.12 11.05 15.48
CA PHE A 198 5.15 10.24 14.73
C PHE A 198 4.62 10.92 13.45
N ALA A 199 4.34 12.23 13.53
CA ALA A 199 3.93 13.01 12.37
C ALA A 199 5.03 13.07 11.29
N GLU A 200 6.28 13.25 11.71
CA GLU A 200 7.44 13.28 10.82
C GLU A 200 7.71 11.92 10.18
N GLN A 201 7.55 10.81 10.92
CA GLN A 201 7.70 9.45 10.39
C GLN A 201 6.71 9.17 9.25
N ASN A 202 5.48 9.67 9.36
CA ASN A 202 4.48 9.54 8.30
C ASN A 202 4.78 10.41 7.08
N LEU A 203 5.42 11.56 7.28
CA LEU A 203 5.83 12.46 6.20
C LEU A 203 7.19 12.11 5.60
N VAL A 204 7.98 11.27 6.29
CA VAL A 204 9.36 10.95 5.91
C VAL A 204 9.46 10.25 4.57
N ALA A 205 8.39 9.55 4.17
CA ALA A 205 8.30 8.90 2.87
C ALA A 205 8.34 9.88 1.69
N ARG A 206 8.06 11.17 1.94
CA ARG A 206 8.18 12.25 0.93
C ARG A 206 9.62 12.69 0.71
N PHE A 207 10.55 12.28 1.57
CA PHE A 207 11.94 12.69 1.51
C PHE A 207 12.83 11.54 1.07
N LYS A 208 13.59 11.77 0.01
CA LYS A 208 14.69 10.89 -0.41
C LYS A 208 15.84 10.92 0.59
N LEU A 209 16.19 12.10 1.08
CA LEU A 209 17.29 12.32 2.03
C LEU A 209 16.90 13.37 3.07
N ILE A 210 17.24 13.13 4.32
CA ILE A 210 17.02 14.04 5.44
C ILE A 210 18.35 14.65 5.88
N THR A 211 18.35 15.91 6.24
CA THR A 211 19.54 16.57 6.79
C THR A 211 19.68 16.25 8.27
N VAL A 212 20.80 15.64 8.64
CA VAL A 212 21.10 15.22 10.02
C VAL A 212 22.48 15.73 10.40
N ILE A 213 22.62 16.20 11.64
CA ILE A 213 23.92 16.56 12.23
C ILE A 213 24.49 15.33 12.92
N ILE A 214 25.62 14.84 12.42
CA ILE A 214 26.36 13.70 12.97
C ILE A 214 27.75 14.22 13.38
N GLY A 215 28.09 14.15 14.67
CA GLY A 215 29.38 14.61 15.18
C GLY A 215 29.68 16.09 14.89
N GLY A 216 28.66 16.94 14.86
CA GLY A 216 28.78 18.38 14.57
C GLY A 216 28.84 18.76 13.09
N LYS A 217 28.76 17.80 12.16
CA LYS A 217 28.72 18.06 10.71
C LYS A 217 27.36 17.65 10.13
N LYS A 218 26.88 18.40 9.13
CA LYS A 218 25.63 18.10 8.41
C LYS A 218 25.88 17.02 7.35
N TYR A 219 25.02 16.02 7.34
CA TYR A 219 24.98 14.93 6.37
C TYR A 219 23.57 14.77 5.82
N LEU A 220 23.47 14.25 4.59
CA LEU A 220 22.21 13.79 4.02
C LEU A 220 22.07 12.29 4.28
N VAL A 221 21.00 11.89 4.94
CA VAL A 221 20.78 10.51 5.41
C VAL A 221 19.47 9.99 4.84
N SER A 222 19.45 8.74 4.36
CA SER A 222 18.19 8.08 4.01
C SER A 222 17.30 7.96 5.26
N PRO A 223 15.98 8.21 5.18
CA PRO A 223 15.04 8.05 6.29
C PRO A 223 15.12 6.71 7.04
N TYR A 224 15.59 5.67 6.33
CA TYR A 224 15.62 4.29 6.80
C TYR A 224 17.03 3.81 7.19
N ASP A 225 18.02 4.70 7.15
CA ASP A 225 19.40 4.35 7.52
C ASP A 225 19.66 4.46 9.03
N TRP A 226 20.74 3.80 9.44
CA TRP A 226 21.25 3.82 10.80
C TRP A 226 22.25 4.96 10.99
N ILE A 227 22.13 5.65 12.11
CA ILE A 227 22.93 6.82 12.47
C ILE A 227 23.48 6.68 13.89
N PRO A 228 24.59 7.36 14.23
CA PRO A 228 25.13 7.33 15.59
C PRO A 228 24.18 7.94 16.62
N GLU A 229 24.10 7.32 17.78
CA GLU A 229 23.43 7.84 18.97
C GLU A 229 24.02 9.20 19.36
N GLY A 230 23.16 10.21 19.57
CA GLY A 230 23.56 11.61 19.75
C GLY A 230 23.53 12.47 18.47
N SER A 231 23.13 11.91 17.33
CA SER A 231 22.84 12.71 16.12
C SER A 231 21.56 13.54 16.30
N THR A 232 21.44 14.64 15.56
CA THR A 232 20.26 15.53 15.65
C THR A 232 19.69 15.81 14.26
N VAL A 233 18.40 15.58 14.08
CA VAL A 233 17.69 15.93 12.83
C VAL A 233 17.58 17.44 12.71
N VAL A 234 17.94 17.99 11.55
CA VAL A 234 17.81 19.42 11.29
C VAL A 234 16.36 19.74 10.95
N ARG A 235 15.76 20.62 11.75
CA ARG A 235 14.40 21.13 11.55
C ARG A 235 14.45 22.60 11.17
N ASP A 236 13.48 23.01 10.38
CA ASP A 236 13.23 24.41 10.09
C ASP A 236 12.84 25.16 11.38
N LYS A 237 13.39 26.36 11.57
CA LYS A 237 13.21 27.13 12.81
C LYS A 237 11.82 27.76 12.91
N GLU A 238 11.16 28.00 11.79
CA GLU A 238 9.86 28.66 11.74
C GLU A 238 8.71 27.64 11.72
N SER A 239 8.81 26.61 10.87
CA SER A 239 7.76 25.59 10.73
C SER A 239 7.95 24.35 11.62
N GLY A 240 9.13 24.16 12.22
CA GLY A 240 9.47 22.94 12.95
C GLY A 240 9.60 21.69 12.06
N SER A 241 9.49 21.84 10.74
CA SER A 241 9.45 20.72 9.79
C SER A 241 10.84 20.15 9.53
N VAL A 242 10.90 18.85 9.24
CA VAL A 242 12.15 18.16 8.86
C VAL A 242 12.68 18.72 7.55
N LEU A 243 13.96 19.10 7.53
CA LEU A 243 14.63 19.56 6.33
C LEU A 243 15.26 18.38 5.58
N GLY A 244 14.85 18.21 4.33
CA GLY A 244 15.34 17.14 3.48
C GLY A 244 15.15 17.46 2.02
N ILE A 245 15.75 16.63 1.18
CA ILE A 245 15.56 16.65 -0.26
C ILE A 245 14.45 15.64 -0.57
N PRO A 246 13.36 16.05 -1.22
CA PRO A 246 12.26 15.17 -1.60
C PRO A 246 12.74 14.00 -2.48
#